data_AF-A0A7J8CK15-F1
#
_entry.id   AF-A0A7J8CK15-F1
#
_cell.length_a   1.000
_cell.length_b   1.000
_cell.length_c   1.000
_cell.angle_alpha   90.00
_cell.angle_beta   90.00
_cell.angle_gamma   90.00
#
_symmetry.space_group_name_H-M   'P 1'
#
loop_
_entity.id
_entity.type
_entity.pdbx_description
1 polymer ?
#
loop_
_entity_poly.entity_id
_entity_poly.type
_entity_poly.pdbx_seq_one_letter_code
_entity_poly.pdbx_strand_id
1 'polypeptide(L)'
;MTEILGRQDGVLQDWVIDDCIGNWWRPNFEPPQYPYIPAHITKPKEHKKLFLVQLQEKALFAVPKNYKLVAAPLFELYDNAPGYGPIISSLPQLLSRFNFIYN
;
A
#
# COMPACT_ATOMS: atom_id res chain seq x y z
N MET A 1 -14.24 15.24 20.15
CA MET A 1 -14.98 15.42 18.88
C MET A 1 -14.25 14.61 17.81
N THR A 2 -14.51 13.30 17.75
CA THR A 2 -13.90 12.37 16.79
C THR A 2 -15.01 11.42 16.35
N GLU A 3 -15.94 11.96 15.57
CA GLU A 3 -17.02 11.20 14.96
C GLU A 3 -16.47 10.51 13.70
N ILE A 4 -16.03 9.27 13.86
CA ILE A 4 -15.98 8.31 12.76
C ILE A 4 -17.43 7.87 12.47
N LEU A 5 -18.09 8.58 11.56
CA LEU A 5 -19.37 8.19 10.97
C LEU A 5 -19.14 6.94 10.10
N GLY A 6 -19.29 5.75 10.67
CA GLY A 6 -19.20 4.51 9.90
C GLY A 6 -19.10 3.21 10.69
N ARG A 7 -18.88 3.25 12.01
CA ARG A 7 -18.88 2.01 12.79
C ARG A 7 -20.33 1.58 13.06
N GLN A 8 -20.86 0.71 12.20
CA GLN A 8 -21.87 -0.23 12.66
C GLN A 8 -21.13 -1.30 13.45
N ASP A 9 -21.27 -1.26 14.78
CA ASP A 9 -20.71 -2.28 15.66
C ASP A 9 -21.22 -3.66 15.22
N GLY A 10 -20.32 -4.55 14.79
CA GLY A 10 -20.64 -5.97 14.58
C GLY A 10 -20.27 -6.59 13.22
N VAL A 11 -19.84 -5.83 12.21
CA VAL A 11 -19.36 -6.44 10.96
C VAL A 11 -17.91 -6.88 11.12
N LEU A 12 -17.69 -8.19 11.25
CA LEU A 12 -16.36 -8.79 11.11
C LEU A 12 -15.85 -8.50 9.70
N GLN A 13 -14.85 -7.64 9.60
CA GLN A 13 -14.22 -7.31 8.32
C GLN A 13 -13.12 -8.34 8.07
N ASP A 14 -13.44 -9.36 7.28
CA ASP A 14 -12.53 -10.45 6.95
C ASP A 14 -11.57 -10.04 5.83
N TRP A 15 -10.47 -9.41 6.22
CA TRP A 15 -9.40 -9.03 5.32
C TRP A 15 -8.58 -10.24 4.93
N VAL A 16 -8.65 -10.62 3.65
CA VAL A 16 -7.80 -11.68 3.10
C VAL A 16 -6.46 -11.05 2.69
N ILE A 17 -5.46 -11.21 3.54
CA ILE A 17 -4.08 -10.78 3.26
C ILE A 17 -3.36 -11.94 2.59
N ASP A 18 -3.05 -11.79 1.31
CA ASP A 18 -2.59 -12.89 0.48
C ASP A 18 -1.05 -12.96 0.45
N ASP A 19 -0.44 -11.95 -0.16
CA ASP A 19 0.97 -12.00 -0.54
C ASP A 19 1.75 -10.77 -0.08
N CYS A 20 3.00 -10.96 0.37
CA CYS A 20 3.94 -9.86 0.51
C CYS A 20 4.46 -9.45 -0.89
N ILE A 21 4.20 -8.21 -1.29
CA ILE A 21 4.56 -7.71 -2.63
C ILE A 21 5.89 -6.96 -2.65
N GLY A 22 6.38 -6.49 -1.51
CA GLY A 22 7.65 -5.78 -1.47
C GLY A 22 8.07 -5.34 -0.07
N ASN A 23 9.36 -5.00 0.03
CA ASN A 23 10.00 -4.55 1.27
C ASN A 23 10.82 -3.29 0.98
N TRP A 24 10.71 -2.29 1.85
CA TRP A 24 11.53 -1.07 1.79
C TRP A 24 12.17 -0.81 3.14
N TRP A 25 13.40 -0.30 3.12
CA TRP A 25 14.17 0.01 4.31
C TRP A 25 14.56 1.47 4.34
N ARG A 26 14.39 2.08 5.51
CA ARG A 26 14.90 3.41 5.81
C ARG A 26 16.20 3.27 6.62
N PRO A 27 17.36 3.70 6.11
CA PRO A 27 18.63 3.53 6.82
C PRO A 27 18.83 4.50 7.98
N ASN A 28 18.32 5.74 7.84
CA ASN A 28 18.53 6.87 8.74
C ASN A 28 17.20 7.51 9.16
N PHE A 29 17.21 8.50 10.05
CA PHE A 29 16.03 9.30 10.40
C PHE A 29 15.75 10.40 9.36
N GLU A 30 15.78 10.02 8.09
CA GLU A 30 15.65 10.89 6.93
C GLU A 30 14.65 10.30 5.93
N PRO A 31 14.04 11.11 5.04
CA PRO A 31 13.03 10.66 4.07
C PRO A 31 13.38 9.47 3.15
N PRO A 32 14.63 9.26 2.68
CA PRO A 32 14.96 8.22 1.70
C PRO A 32 14.64 6.79 2.17
N GLN A 33 14.07 5.99 1.25
CA GLN A 33 13.74 4.58 1.45
C GLN A 33 14.19 3.78 0.22
N TYR A 34 14.70 2.56 0.44
CA TYR A 34 15.27 1.72 -0.60
C TYR A 34 14.61 0.34 -0.63
N PRO A 35 14.41 -0.29 -1.80
CA PRO A 35 13.84 -1.64 -1.92
C PRO A 35 14.85 -2.76 -1.58
N TYR A 36 15.93 -2.42 -0.87
CA TYR A 36 16.97 -3.29 -0.37
C TYR A 36 17.60 -2.65 0.87
N ILE A 37 18.36 -3.41 1.65
CA ILE A 37 19.16 -2.88 2.76
C ILE A 37 20.46 -2.30 2.15
N PRO A 38 20.73 -0.99 2.26
CA PRO A 38 21.94 -0.41 1.67
C PRO A 38 23.22 -0.98 2.30
N ALA A 39 24.33 -0.91 1.55
CA ALA A 39 25.62 -1.41 2.01
C ALA A 39 26.04 -0.78 3.36
N HIS A 40 26.65 -1.60 4.22
CA HIS A 40 27.12 -1.22 5.57
C HIS A 40 26.02 -0.77 6.55
N ILE A 41 24.73 -0.82 6.18
CA ILE A 41 23.62 -0.56 7.09
C ILE A 41 23.25 -1.85 7.82
N THR A 42 23.76 -1.99 9.03
CA THR A 42 23.46 -3.14 9.91
C THR A 42 22.18 -2.97 10.73
N LYS A 43 21.75 -1.71 10.95
CA LYS A 43 20.59 -1.36 11.78
C LYS A 43 19.71 -0.31 11.09
N PRO A 44 18.86 -0.69 10.13
CA PRO A 44 17.88 0.22 9.54
C PRO A 44 16.91 0.76 10.61
N LYS A 45 16.37 1.95 10.39
CA LYS A 45 15.45 2.63 11.33
C LYS A 45 13.98 2.30 11.09
N GLU A 46 13.64 1.90 9.87
CA GLU A 46 12.29 1.46 9.51
C GLU A 46 12.38 0.32 8.49
N HIS A 47 11.55 -0.70 8.66
CA HIS A 47 11.29 -1.75 7.67
C HIS A 47 9.81 -1.71 7.31
N LYS A 48 9.50 -1.31 6.08
CA LYS A 48 8.16 -1.22 5.55
C LYS A 48 7.86 -2.43 4.66
N LYS A 49 6.76 -3.10 4.94
CA LYS A 49 6.27 -4.24 4.17
C LYS A 49 4.98 -3.87 3.45
N LEU A 50 4.89 -4.20 2.18
CA LEU A 50 3.65 -4.08 1.42
C LEU A 50 3.03 -5.46 1.23
N PHE A 51 1.70 -5.50 1.32
CA PHE A 51 0.90 -6.71 1.15
C PHE A 51 -0.21 -6.47 0.15
N LEU A 52 -0.54 -7.51 -0.62
CA LEU A 52 -1.72 -7.56 -1.46
C LEU A 52 -2.91 -7.99 -0.60
N VAL A 53 -3.95 -7.17 -0.57
CA VAL A 53 -5.20 -7.43 0.16
C VAL A 53 -6.27 -7.75 -0.86
N GLN A 54 -6.80 -8.97 -0.82
CA GLN A 54 -7.91 -9.36 -1.69
C GLN A 54 -9.23 -8.80 -1.13
N LEU A 55 -10.01 -8.16 -2.00
CA LEU A 55 -11.32 -7.63 -1.65
C LEU A 55 -12.40 -8.68 -1.90
N GLN A 56 -13.42 -8.67 -1.05
CA GLN A 56 -14.68 -9.39 -1.30
C GLN A 56 -15.42 -8.77 -2.50
N GLU A 57 -16.38 -9.50 -3.08
CA GLU A 57 -17.20 -9.02 -4.20
C GLU A 57 -17.85 -7.66 -3.91
N LYS A 58 -18.28 -7.43 -2.66
CA LYS A 58 -18.89 -6.18 -2.20
C LYS A 58 -18.33 -5.81 -0.83
N ALA A 59 -17.99 -4.53 -0.66
CA ALA A 59 -17.51 -3.98 0.60
C ALA A 59 -17.94 -2.51 0.75
N LEU A 60 -18.11 -2.07 2.00
CA LEU A 60 -18.31 -0.67 2.36
C LEU A 60 -17.05 -0.12 3.02
N PHE A 61 -16.47 0.95 2.47
CA PHE A 61 -15.33 1.65 3.07
C PHE A 61 -15.78 2.96 3.71
N ALA A 62 -15.56 3.10 5.02
CA ALA A 62 -15.74 4.35 5.73
C ALA A 62 -14.47 5.21 5.61
N VAL A 63 -14.47 6.17 4.68
CA VAL A 63 -13.33 7.06 4.44
C VAL A 63 -13.40 8.27 5.39
N PRO A 64 -12.35 8.58 6.17
CA PRO A 64 -12.32 9.77 7.01
C PRO A 64 -12.52 11.05 6.20
N LYS A 65 -13.25 12.04 6.73
CA LYS A 65 -13.66 13.27 6.02
C LYS A 65 -12.50 14.08 5.41
N ASN A 66 -11.30 13.96 5.96
CA ASN A 66 -10.10 14.66 5.50
C ASN A 66 -9.31 13.91 4.41
N TYR A 67 -9.77 12.73 4.00
CA TYR A 67 -9.15 11.93 2.95
C TYR A 67 -10.15 11.60 1.85
N LYS A 68 -9.61 11.34 0.65
CA LYS A 68 -10.37 10.84 -0.48
C LYS A 68 -9.77 9.52 -0.94
N LEU A 69 -10.62 8.52 -1.10
CA LEU A 69 -10.22 7.25 -1.72
C LEU A 69 -10.38 7.39 -3.24
N VAL A 70 -9.31 7.10 -3.98
CA VAL A 70 -9.27 7.21 -5.44
C VAL A 70 -8.76 5.90 -6.04
N ALA A 71 -9.34 5.49 -7.16
CA ALA A 71 -8.87 4.36 -7.95
C ALA A 71 -7.90 4.88 -9.01
N ALA A 72 -6.60 4.58 -8.85
CA ALA A 72 -5.57 4.97 -9.80
C ALA A 72 -5.23 3.78 -10.71
N PRO A 73 -5.35 3.91 -12.05
CA PRO A 73 -4.94 2.87 -12.97
C PRO A 73 -3.41 2.72 -13.00
N LEU A 74 -2.92 1.50 -13.25
CA LEU A 74 -1.48 1.20 -13.18
C LEU A 74 -0.62 2.05 -14.13
N PHE A 75 -1.15 2.46 -15.28
CA PHE A 75 -0.41 3.29 -16.24
C PHE A 75 -0.16 4.72 -15.74
N GLU A 76 -0.97 5.25 -14.83
CA GLU A 76 -0.78 6.58 -14.23
C GLU A 76 0.35 6.55 -13.17
N LEU A 77 0.51 5.39 -12.52
CA LEU A 77 1.52 5.17 -11.49
C LEU A 77 2.89 4.84 -12.10
N TYR A 78 2.91 4.09 -13.21
CA TYR A 78 4.12 3.54 -13.80
C TYR A 78 5.15 4.63 -14.13
N ASP A 79 6.34 4.50 -13.53
CA ASP A 79 7.47 5.42 -13.69
C ASP A 79 7.17 6.90 -13.33
N ASN A 80 6.10 7.14 -12.58
CA ASN A 80 5.70 8.47 -12.11
C ASN A 80 6.11 8.72 -10.66
N ALA A 81 7.40 8.52 -10.37
CA ALA A 81 7.96 8.82 -9.05
C ALA A 81 7.81 10.30 -8.61
N PRO A 82 7.85 11.31 -9.51
CA PRO A 82 7.62 12.71 -9.11
C PRO A 82 6.22 12.97 -8.53
N GLY A 83 5.18 12.31 -9.05
CA GLY A 83 3.81 12.46 -8.57
C GLY A 83 3.46 11.56 -7.38
N TYR A 84 3.89 10.30 -7.42
CA TYR A 84 3.45 9.26 -6.48
C TYR A 84 4.52 8.80 -5.49
N GLY A 85 5.76 9.24 -5.65
CA GLY A 85 6.90 8.74 -4.88
C GLY A 85 7.33 7.33 -5.30
N PRO A 86 8.52 6.88 -4.85
CA PRO A 86 9.19 5.68 -5.39
C PRO A 86 8.49 4.35 -5.07
N ILE A 87 7.69 4.32 -4.00
CA ILE A 87 6.99 3.08 -3.58
C ILE A 87 5.73 2.88 -4.43
N ILE A 88 4.90 3.91 -4.57
CA ILE A 88 3.63 3.79 -5.28
C ILE A 88 3.88 3.67 -6.79
N SER A 89 4.86 4.41 -7.33
CA SER A 89 5.17 4.36 -8.76
C SER A 89 5.78 3.03 -9.23
N SER A 90 6.23 2.19 -8.31
CA SER A 90 6.76 0.84 -8.60
C SER A 90 5.72 -0.28 -8.44
N LEU A 91 4.50 0.03 -8.01
CA LEU A 91 3.43 -0.95 -7.88
C LEU A 91 3.12 -1.72 -9.17
N PRO A 92 3.11 -1.11 -10.38
CA PRO A 92 2.84 -1.86 -11.60
C PRO A 92 3.86 -3.01 -11.83
N GLN A 93 5.14 -2.78 -11.55
CA GLN A 93 6.18 -3.81 -11.64
C GLN A 93 5.94 -4.93 -10.63
N LEU A 94 5.60 -4.58 -9.38
CA LEU A 94 5.37 -5.57 -8.32
C LEU A 94 4.10 -6.39 -8.54
N LEU A 95 3.09 -5.80 -9.15
CA LEU A 95 1.81 -6.44 -9.45
C LEU A 95 1.83 -7.25 -10.75
N SER A 96 2.83 -7.04 -11.62
CA SER A 96 2.93 -7.71 -12.93
C SER A 96 3.04 -9.25 -12.86
N ARG A 97 3.41 -9.81 -11.70
CA ARG A 97 3.54 -11.26 -11.48
C ARG A 97 2.20 -11.97 -11.23
N PHE A 98 1.13 -11.23 -10.96
CA PHE A 98 -0.18 -11.80 -10.61
C PHE A 98 -1.04 -12.02 -11.84
N ASN A 99 -1.80 -13.12 -11.84
CA ASN A 99 -2.83 -13.37 -12.85
C ASN A 99 -4.17 -12.80 -12.36
N PHE A 100 -4.53 -11.61 -12.81
CA PHE A 100 -5.80 -10.98 -12.43
C PHE A 100 -6.97 -11.58 -13.22
N ILE A 101 -8.00 -12.05 -12.49
CA ILE A 101 -9.26 -12.51 -13.07
C ILE A 101 -10.27 -11.36 -12.99
N TYR A 102 -10.77 -10.92 -14.15
CA TYR A 102 -11.77 -9.86 -14.25
C TYR A 102 -13.16 -10.50 -14.25
N ASN A 103 -13.83 -10.49 -13.08
CA ASN A 103 -15.16 -11.05 -12.86
C ASN A 103 -16.29 -10.07 -13.22
#